data_AF-A0A448BWU8-F1
#
_entry.id   AF-A0A448BWU8-F1
#
_cell.length_a   1.000
_cell.length_b   1.000
_cell.length_c   1.000
_cell.angle_alpha   90.00
_cell.angle_beta   90.00
_cell.angle_gamma   90.00
#
_symmetry.space_group_name_H-M   'P 1'
#
loop_
_entity.id
_entity.type
_entity.pdbx_description
1 polymer ?
#
loop_
_entity_poly.entity_id
_entity_poly.type
_entity_poly.pdbx_seq_one_letter_code
_entity_poly.pdbx_strand_id
1 'polypeptide(L)' 'MTSLAFILGVVPLAISTGAGSGSQHAIGTGVIGGMVTATVLAIFWVPLFYVAVSTLFKDEASKQQASVEKGQ' A
#
# COMPACT_ATOMS: atom_id res chain seq x y z
N MET A 1 -0.83 -2.97 -12.73
CA MET A 1 -1.43 -4.11 -13.47
C MET A 1 -2.43 -4.87 -12.61
N THR A 2 -2.05 -5.26 -11.39
CA THR A 2 -2.95 -5.96 -10.44
C THR A 2 -4.16 -5.16 -10.01
N SER A 3 -3.99 -3.86 -9.75
CA SER A 3 -5.07 -2.99 -9.27
C SER A 3 -6.23 -2.87 -10.24
N LEU A 4 -5.98 -2.67 -11.55
CA LEU A 4 -7.04 -2.58 -12.56
C LEU A 4 -7.78 -3.91 -12.73
N ALA A 5 -7.05 -5.03 -12.81
CA ALA A 5 -7.65 -6.35 -12.95
C ALA A 5 -8.56 -6.68 -11.76
N PHE A 6 -8.11 -6.33 -10.55
CA PHE A 6 -8.89 -6.52 -9.34
C PHE A 6 -10.14 -5.62 -9.31
N ILE A 7 -10.00 -4.32 -9.63
CA ILE A 7 -11.13 -3.39 -9.70
C ILE A 7 -12.20 -3.89 -10.69
N LEU A 8 -11.81 -4.32 -11.90
CA LEU A 8 -12.75 -4.87 -12.87
C LEU A 8 -13.41 -6.17 -12.38
N GLY A 9 -12.70 -6.98 -11.58
CA GLY A 9 -13.24 -8.19 -10.96
C GLY A 9 -14.30 -7.94 -9.87
N VAL A 10 -14.25 -6.80 -9.17
CA VAL A 10 -15.27 -6.42 -8.17
C VAL A 10 -16.42 -5.56 -8.73
N VAL A 11 -16.33 -5.07 -9.97
CA VAL A 11 -17.44 -4.33 -10.62
C VAL A 11 -18.76 -5.11 -10.59
N PRO A 12 -18.82 -6.42 -10.89
CA PRO A 12 -20.07 -7.19 -10.82
C PRO A 12 -20.70 -7.20 -9.42
N LEU A 13 -19.90 -7.22 -8.34
CA LEU A 13 -20.41 -7.15 -6.97
C LEU A 13 -21.01 -5.77 -6.65
N ALA A 14 -20.43 -4.71 -7.22
CA ALA A 14 -20.90 -3.35 -7.02
C ALA A 14 -22.23 -3.03 -7.74
N ILE A 15 -22.60 -3.84 -8.75
CA ILE A 15 -23.85 -3.71 -9.53
C ILE A 15 -24.80 -4.91 -9.34
N SER A 16 -24.49 -5.80 -8.40
CA SER A 16 -25.21 -7.06 -8.19
C SER A 16 -26.60 -6.83 -7.58
N THR A 17 -27.63 -7.35 -8.24
CA THR A 17 -29.02 -7.28 -7.76
C THR A 17 -29.51 -8.66 -7.34
N GLY A 18 -30.25 -8.74 -6.22
CA GLY A 18 -30.81 -10.00 -5.70
C GLY A 18 -30.62 -10.15 -4.19
N ALA A 19 -30.77 -11.38 -3.68
CA ALA A 19 -30.53 -11.68 -2.28
C ALA A 19 -29.08 -11.39 -1.89
N GLY A 20 -28.87 -10.64 -0.80
CA GLY A 20 -27.53 -10.24 -0.35
C GLY A 20 -26.86 -9.15 -1.20
N SER A 21 -27.59 -8.52 -2.14
CA SER A 21 -27.10 -7.37 -2.93
C SER A 21 -26.59 -6.22 -2.06
N GLY A 22 -27.24 -5.95 -0.92
CA GLY A 22 -26.77 -4.94 0.03
C GLY A 22 -25.34 -5.22 0.52
N SER A 23 -25.03 -6.47 0.88
CA SER A 23 -23.68 -6.86 1.30
C SER A 23 -22.67 -6.82 0.14
N GLN A 24 -23.10 -7.23 -1.06
CA GLN A 24 -22.25 -7.19 -2.26
C GLN A 24 -21.90 -5.76 -2.68
N HIS A 25 -22.88 -4.85 -2.64
CA HIS A 25 -22.66 -3.42 -2.89
C HIS A 25 -21.74 -2.80 -1.82
N ALA A 26 -21.93 -3.13 -0.54
CA ALA A 26 -21.08 -2.63 0.54
C ALA A 26 -19.61 -3.03 0.34
N ILE A 27 -19.35 -4.30 -0.01
CA ILE A 27 -18.00 -4.78 -0.30
C ILE A 27 -17.48 -4.17 -1.60
N GLY A 28 -18.26 -4.21 -2.68
CA GLY A 28 -17.85 -3.73 -4.00
C GLY A 28 -17.45 -2.26 -4.00
N THR A 29 -18.29 -1.39 -3.42
CA THR A 29 -18.01 0.05 -3.32
C THR A 29 -16.82 0.35 -2.42
N GLY A 30 -16.72 -0.32 -1.27
CA GLY A 30 -15.60 -0.16 -0.33
C GLY A 30 -14.26 -0.57 -0.95
N VAL A 31 -14.23 -1.70 -1.66
CA VAL A 31 -13.02 -2.21 -2.30
C VAL A 31 -12.60 -1.34 -3.49
N ILE A 32 -13.54 -0.93 -4.36
CA ILE A 32 -13.23 -0.08 -5.51
C ILE A 32 -12.63 1.26 -5.03
N GLY A 33 -13.28 1.93 -4.07
CA GLY A 33 -12.77 3.17 -3.50
C GLY A 33 -11.41 2.99 -2.82
N GLY A 34 -11.29 1.97 -1.97
CA GLY A 34 -10.04 1.65 -1.27
C GLY A 34 -8.87 1.38 -2.21
N MET A 35 -9.10 0.65 -3.31
CA MET A 35 -8.08 0.35 -4.29
C MET A 35 -7.63 1.57 -5.10
N VAL A 36 -8.56 2.46 -5.45
CA VAL A 36 -8.22 3.73 -6.13
C VAL A 36 -7.38 4.61 -5.21
N THR A 37 -7.83 4.84 -3.98
CA THR A 37 -7.10 5.64 -2.99
C THR A 37 -5.74 5.02 -2.66
N ALA A 38 -5.68 3.71 -2.42
CA ALA A 38 -4.44 3.01 -2.14
C ALA A 38 -3.45 3.10 -3.30
N THR A 39 -3.90 2.95 -4.55
CA THR A 39 -3.03 3.06 -5.72
C THR A 39 -2.43 4.45 -5.83
N VAL A 40 -3.26 5.50 -5.69
CA VAL A 40 -2.79 6.89 -5.77
C VAL A 40 -1.82 7.20 -4.63
N LEU A 41 -2.20 6.93 -3.38
CA LEU A 41 -1.37 7.26 -2.23
C LEU A 41 -0.08 6.42 -2.20
N ALA A 42 -0.15 5.11 -2.42
CA ALA A 42 1.00 4.23 -2.30
C ALA A 42 2.12 4.57 -3.31
N ILE A 43 1.78 4.98 -4.53
CA ILE A 43 2.80 5.36 -5.53
C ILE A 43 3.70 6.50 -5.02
N PHE A 44 3.15 7.45 -4.26
CA PHE A 44 3.91 8.56 -3.69
C PHE A 44 4.48 8.24 -2.31
N TRP A 45 3.67 7.62 -1.44
CA TRP A 45 4.04 7.41 -0.05
C TRP A 45 4.99 6.25 0.18
N VAL A 46 4.94 5.19 -0.63
CA VAL A 46 5.84 4.05 -0.46
C VAL A 46 7.31 4.45 -0.71
N PRO A 47 7.67 5.15 -1.80
CA PRO A 47 9.03 5.64 -1.99
C PRO A 47 9.44 6.65 -0.92
N LEU A 48 8.54 7.55 -0.52
CA LEU A 48 8.81 8.53 0.53
C LEU A 48 9.13 7.85 1.85
N PHE A 49 8.31 6.87 2.26
CA PHE A 49 8.56 6.10 3.47
C PHE A 49 9.81 5.24 3.37
N TYR A 50 10.10 4.66 2.21
CA TYR A 50 11.35 3.93 2.01
C TYR A 50 12.57 4.82 2.24
N VAL A 51 12.57 6.04 1.68
CA VAL A 51 13.66 6.99 1.90
C VAL A 51 13.70 7.44 3.37
N ALA A 52 12.57 7.85 3.95
CA ALA A 52 12.52 8.31 5.33
C ALA A 52 13.03 7.26 6.33
N VAL A 53 12.57 6.01 6.18
CA VAL A 53 13.04 4.88 7.00
C VAL A 53 14.51 4.59 6.71
N SER A 54 14.90 4.46 5.44
CA SER A 54 16.30 4.16 5.11
C SER A 54 17.26 5.23 5.59
N THR A 55 16.91 6.52 5.56
CA THR A 55 17.76 7.59 6.11
C THR A 55 17.83 7.54 7.62
N LEU A 56 16.70 7.32 8.31
CA LEU A 56 16.67 7.22 9.78
C LEU A 56 17.54 6.07 10.30
N PHE A 57 17.56 4.94 9.60
CA PHE A 57 18.33 3.77 10.00
C PHE A 57 19.75 3.70 9.41
N LYS A 58 20.08 4.51 8.38
CA LYS A 58 21.44 4.53 7.80
C LYS A 58 22.45 5.19 8.74
N ASP A 59 22.03 6.17 9.54
CA ASP A 59 22.90 6.81 10.53
C ASP A 59 23.36 5.83 11.63
N GLU A 60 22.52 4.87 12.03
CA GLU A 60 22.87 3.84 13.02
C GLU A 60 23.91 2.85 12.47
N ALA A 61 23.79 2.44 11.20
CA ALA A 61 24.74 1.52 10.55
C ALA A 61 26.13 2.15 10.35
N SER A 62 26.19 3.44 10.01
CA SER A 62 27.45 4.19 9.86
C SER A 62 28.13 4.45 11.21
N LYS A 63 27.36 4.67 12.28
CA LYS A 63 27.89 4.88 13.63
C LYS A 63 28.54 3.61 14.19
N GLN A 64 27.99 2.44 13.87
CA GLN A 64 28.53 1.14 14.31
C GLN A 64 29.85 0.78 13.61
N GLN A 65 29.99 1.11 12.31
CA GLN A 65 31.23 0.88 11.56
C GLN A 65 32.38 1.79 12.03
N ALA A 66 32.10 3.05 12.33
CA ALA A 66 33.11 3.99 12.85
C ALA A 66 33.64 3.59 14.24
N SER A 67 32.83 2.93 15.07
CA SER A 67 33.27 2.36 16.35
C SER A 67 34.05 1.05 16.23
N VAL A 68 33.85 0.29 15.14
CA VAL A 68 34.65 -0.93 14.88
C VAL A 68 36.02 -0.57 14.30
N GLU A 69 36.12 0.46 13.45
CA GLU A 69 37.40 0.91 12.87
C GLU A 69 38.30 1.63 13.88
N LYS A 70 37.75 2.35 14.87
CA LYS A 70 38.53 2.99 15.95
C LYS A 70 39.00 2.03 17.05
N GLY A 71 38.54 0.77 17.02
CA GLY A 71 38.95 -0.28 17.96
C GLY A 71 40.07 -1.18 17.45
N GLN A 72 40.61 -0.91 16.25
CA GLN A 72 41.71 -1.63 15.63
C GLN A 72 42.99 -0.80 15.60
#